data_AF-A0A8H5UF29-F1
#
_entry.id   AF-A0A8H5UF29-F1
#
_cell.length_a   1.000
_cell.length_b   1.000
_cell.length_c   1.000
_cell.angle_alpha   90.00
_cell.angle_beta   90.00
_cell.angle_gamma   90.00
#
_symmetry.space_group_name_H-M   'P 1'
#
loop_
_entity.id
_entity.type
_entity.pdbx_description
1 polymer ?
#
loop_
_entity_poly.entity_id
_entity_poly.type
_entity_poly.pdbx_seq_one_letter_code
_entity_poly.pdbx_strand_id
1 'polypeptide(L)'
;MLSQYRASKTNIRQQYIVSLLAGDRHEDLLQDALGLLHLELSDKRSDNHVLKYIIMQWNAKLLPNPFEEKDQATIAKLYKLFSSMSIFLEDYISKATSSNPPQAYLCLPQIDDPNRGLYHKEHSFSPRHVTLDDLTSSECHYLIRTFIRYDMFCKIQAPKVALLTGNNENSAISEKAFEELTNCEREALSCVFDYVTAVYGTLFTASTRCSARHVSSTLQDTPANPARLLYPDNLYFDPTLAFDAMKLPSQLSREYVPYLSVLGFDLL
;
A
#
# COMPACT_ATOMS: atom_id res chain seq x y z
N MET A 1 -16.68 32.46 7.61
CA MET A 1 -16.60 30.99 7.67
C MET A 1 -15.60 30.38 6.71
N LEU A 2 -15.55 30.76 5.43
CA LEU A 2 -14.63 30.15 4.45
C LEU A 2 -13.13 30.43 4.73
N SER A 3 -12.81 31.61 5.27
CA SER A 3 -11.44 31.98 5.68
C SER A 3 -10.96 31.23 6.92
N GLN A 4 -11.82 31.09 7.94
CA GLN A 4 -11.57 30.24 9.11
C GLN A 4 -11.40 28.78 8.70
N TYR A 5 -12.27 28.25 7.85
CA TYR A 5 -12.12 26.88 7.31
C TYR A 5 -10.80 26.69 6.56
N ARG A 6 -10.39 27.65 5.71
CA ARG A 6 -9.10 27.58 5.00
C ARG A 6 -7.90 27.62 5.96
N ALA A 7 -7.93 28.50 6.97
CA ALA A 7 -6.88 28.60 7.97
C ALA A 7 -6.80 27.34 8.86
N SER A 8 -7.95 26.84 9.31
CA SER A 8 -8.06 25.60 10.08
C SER A 8 -7.64 24.39 9.27
N LYS A 9 -8.01 24.30 7.98
CA LYS A 9 -7.66 23.18 7.09
C LYS A 9 -6.14 23.01 6.96
N THR A 10 -5.41 24.11 6.78
CA THR A 10 -3.95 24.07 6.73
C THR A 10 -3.36 23.57 8.05
N ASN A 11 -3.85 24.10 9.17
CA ASN A 11 -3.39 23.72 10.49
C ASN A 11 -3.68 22.24 10.80
N ILE A 12 -4.89 21.75 10.51
CA ILE A 12 -5.29 20.35 10.71
C ILE A 12 -4.39 19.40 9.92
N ARG A 13 -4.10 19.72 8.64
CA ARG A 13 -3.20 18.89 7.82
C ARG A 13 -1.80 18.82 8.40
N GLN A 14 -1.28 19.96 8.81
CA GLN A 14 0.05 20.04 9.42
C GLN A 14 0.10 19.25 10.72
N GLN A 15 -0.90 19.41 11.60
CA GLN A 15 -0.99 18.67 12.86
C GLN A 15 -1.05 17.16 12.64
N TYR A 16 -1.86 16.71 11.67
CA TYR A 16 -1.96 15.29 11.32
C TYR A 16 -0.64 14.70 10.84
N ILE A 17 0.09 15.40 9.96
CA ILE A 17 1.40 14.90 9.51
C ILE A 17 2.41 14.93 10.66
N VAL A 18 2.42 15.99 11.46
CA VAL A 18 3.33 16.12 12.62
C VAL A 18 3.07 15.01 13.64
N SER A 19 1.81 14.60 13.86
CA SER A 19 1.52 13.46 14.75
C SER A 19 2.01 12.13 14.20
N LEU A 20 1.95 11.91 12.89
CA LEU A 20 2.49 10.69 12.27
C LEU A 20 4.03 10.67 12.23
N LEU A 21 4.65 11.83 12.11
CA LEU A 21 6.10 12.00 12.22
C LEU A 21 6.59 12.07 13.68
N ALA A 22 5.69 11.96 14.66
CA ALA A 22 6.07 12.01 16.07
C ALA A 22 6.94 10.78 16.41
N GLY A 23 8.22 11.02 16.66
CA GLY A 23 9.21 9.97 16.89
C GLY A 23 10.15 9.69 15.72
N ASP A 24 9.98 10.38 14.59
CA ASP A 24 10.89 10.31 13.44
C ASP A 24 12.20 11.07 13.69
N ARG A 25 13.04 10.54 14.59
CA ARG A 25 14.24 11.23 15.11
C ARG A 25 15.30 11.56 14.07
N HIS A 26 15.30 10.86 12.94
CA HIS A 26 16.29 11.01 11.88
C HIS A 26 15.69 11.47 10.56
N GLU A 27 14.43 11.95 10.61
CA GLU A 27 13.66 12.36 9.43
C GLU A 27 13.56 11.26 8.36
N ASP A 28 13.67 10.00 8.77
CA ASP A 28 13.69 8.86 7.86
C ASP A 28 12.35 8.74 7.13
N LEU A 29 11.26 8.85 7.88
CA LEU A 29 9.91 8.74 7.32
C LEU A 29 9.57 9.95 6.47
N LEU A 30 9.95 11.16 6.92
CA LEU A 30 9.74 12.38 6.13
C LEU A 30 10.51 12.34 4.81
N GLN A 31 11.79 11.96 4.83
CA GLN A 31 12.63 11.90 3.63
C GLN A 31 12.15 10.81 2.66
N ASP A 32 11.74 9.64 3.16
CA ASP A 32 11.16 8.58 2.32
C ASP A 32 9.84 9.04 1.67
N ALA A 33 8.97 9.72 2.41
CA ALA A 33 7.71 10.25 1.88
C ALA A 33 7.93 11.36 0.82
N LEU A 34 8.87 12.27 1.07
CA LEU A 34 9.26 13.29 0.09
C LEU A 34 9.85 12.66 -1.16
N GLY A 35 10.72 11.65 -1.00
CA GLY A 35 11.31 10.87 -2.09
C GLY A 35 10.22 10.30 -2.99
N LEU A 36 9.24 9.61 -2.41
CA LEU A 36 8.10 9.06 -3.15
C LEU A 36 7.30 10.14 -3.91
N LEU A 37 6.96 11.26 -3.27
CA LEU A 37 6.26 12.37 -3.94
C LEU A 37 7.04 12.94 -5.12
N HIS A 38 8.36 13.03 -5.02
CA HIS A 38 9.20 13.51 -6.11
C HIS A 38 9.30 12.50 -7.26
N LEU A 39 9.30 11.19 -6.96
CA LEU A 39 9.25 10.14 -7.99
C LEU A 39 7.95 10.17 -8.79
N GLU A 40 6.80 10.31 -8.13
CA GLU A 40 5.48 10.43 -8.79
C GLU A 40 5.40 11.62 -9.76
N LEU A 41 6.09 12.72 -9.42
CA LEU A 41 6.16 13.91 -10.27
C LEU A 41 7.12 13.71 -11.46
N SER A 42 8.18 12.92 -11.28
CA SER A 42 9.16 12.62 -12.31
C SER A 42 8.62 11.64 -13.35
N ASP A 43 7.76 10.70 -12.99
CA ASP A 43 7.12 9.79 -13.96
C ASP A 43 6.30 10.57 -15.02
N LYS A 44 5.80 11.76 -14.65
CA LYS A 44 5.10 12.68 -15.55
C LYS A 44 6.01 13.60 -16.37
N ARG A 45 7.31 13.66 -16.04
CA ARG A 45 8.30 14.57 -16.62
C ARG A 45 9.54 13.76 -16.97
N SER A 46 9.59 13.29 -18.21
CA SER A 46 10.58 12.36 -18.78
C SER A 46 12.03 12.90 -18.87
N ASP A 47 12.55 13.56 -17.82
CA ASP A 47 13.94 14.01 -17.73
C ASP A 47 14.71 13.18 -16.70
N ASN A 48 15.50 12.23 -17.21
CA ASN A 48 16.32 11.32 -16.41
C ASN A 48 17.33 12.03 -15.52
N HIS A 49 17.77 13.25 -15.84
CA HIS A 49 18.74 14.00 -15.02
C HIS A 49 18.11 14.52 -13.73
N VAL A 50 16.85 14.99 -13.81
CA VAL A 50 16.09 15.45 -12.64
C VAL A 50 15.81 14.28 -11.70
N LEU A 51 15.43 13.13 -12.26
CA LEU A 51 15.22 11.89 -11.49
C LEU A 51 16.49 11.45 -10.74
N LYS A 52 17.64 11.43 -11.42
CA LYS A 52 18.93 11.06 -10.81
C LYS A 52 19.30 12.02 -9.67
N TYR A 53 19.09 13.32 -9.86
CA TYR A 53 19.32 14.32 -8.81
C TYR A 53 18.42 14.08 -7.59
N ILE A 54 17.12 13.84 -7.80
CA ILE A 54 16.16 13.55 -6.73
C ILE A 54 16.58 12.31 -5.92
N ILE A 55 16.94 11.22 -6.60
CA ILE A 55 17.39 9.98 -5.95
C ILE A 55 18.66 10.23 -5.12
N MET A 56 19.59 11.03 -5.62
CA MET A 56 20.80 11.40 -4.87
C MET A 56 20.48 12.23 -3.62
N GLN A 57 19.59 13.23 -3.73
CA GLN A 57 19.19 14.05 -2.58
C GLN A 57 18.44 13.23 -1.54
N TRP A 58 17.54 12.36 -1.97
CA TRP A 58 16.81 11.44 -1.08
C TRP A 58 17.77 10.50 -0.34
N ASN A 59 18.68 9.83 -1.04
CA ASN A 59 19.67 8.94 -0.41
C ASN A 59 20.58 9.68 0.58
N ALA A 60 20.87 10.95 0.32
CA ALA A 60 21.63 11.80 1.23
C ALA A 60 20.78 12.38 2.37
N LYS A 61 19.46 12.17 2.38
CA LYS A 61 18.48 12.79 3.29
C LYS A 61 18.53 14.31 3.28
N LEU A 62 18.67 14.88 2.08
CA LEU A 62 18.83 16.32 1.84
C LEU A 62 17.62 16.93 1.11
N LEU A 63 16.48 16.21 1.04
CA LEU A 63 15.28 16.82 0.46
C LEU A 63 14.78 17.96 1.38
N PRO A 64 14.33 19.08 0.80
CA PRO A 64 13.94 20.25 1.59
C PRO A 64 12.79 19.95 2.55
N ASN A 65 12.90 20.44 3.79
CA ASN A 65 11.85 20.27 4.78
C ASN A 65 10.70 21.28 4.52
N PRO A 66 9.51 20.81 4.11
CA PRO A 66 8.43 21.72 3.72
C PRO A 66 7.82 22.49 4.91
N PHE A 67 8.05 22.04 6.15
CA PHE A 67 7.58 22.75 7.33
C PHE A 67 8.44 23.98 7.65
N GLU A 68 9.76 23.89 7.43
CA GLU A 68 10.69 25.01 7.60
C GLU A 68 10.50 26.05 6.50
N GLU A 69 10.35 25.59 5.26
CA GLU A 69 10.12 26.45 4.09
C GLU A 69 8.70 27.00 4.01
N LYS A 70 7.79 26.49 4.86
CA LYS A 70 6.36 26.80 4.86
C LYS A 70 5.69 26.50 3.50
N ASP A 71 6.17 25.49 2.79
CA ASP A 71 5.62 25.04 1.51
C ASP A 71 4.28 24.32 1.71
N GLN A 72 3.21 25.10 1.66
CA GLN A 72 1.84 24.62 1.82
C GLN A 72 1.41 23.64 0.73
N ALA A 73 2.02 23.70 -0.47
CA ALA A 73 1.68 22.81 -1.56
C ALA A 73 2.23 21.40 -1.29
N THR A 74 3.48 21.30 -0.84
CA THR A 74 4.09 20.02 -0.48
C THR A 74 3.46 19.44 0.78
N ILE A 75 3.16 20.24 1.80
CA ILE A 75 2.41 19.79 3.00
C ILE A 75 1.05 19.20 2.59
N ALA A 76 0.34 19.82 1.65
CA ALA A 76 -0.94 19.29 1.18
C ALA A 76 -0.81 17.95 0.44
N LYS A 77 0.29 17.73 -0.29
CA LYS A 77 0.59 16.45 -0.95
C LYS A 77 0.96 15.37 0.06
N LEU A 78 1.83 15.69 1.03
CA LEU A 78 2.16 14.78 2.14
C LEU A 78 0.92 14.35 2.91
N TYR A 79 0.02 15.29 3.22
CA TYR A 79 -1.24 14.97 3.88
C TYR A 79 -2.05 13.96 3.07
N LYS A 80 -2.16 14.16 1.75
CA LYS A 80 -2.86 13.21 0.87
C LYS A 80 -2.19 11.85 0.88
N LEU A 81 -0.86 11.81 0.72
CA LEU A 81 -0.08 10.57 0.73
C LEU A 81 -0.29 9.79 2.03
N PHE A 82 -0.07 10.42 3.19
CA PHE A 82 -0.24 9.76 4.48
C PHE A 82 -1.69 9.32 4.71
N SER A 83 -2.68 10.13 4.33
CA SER A 83 -4.10 9.75 4.45
C SER A 83 -4.42 8.53 3.58
N SER A 84 -3.94 8.50 2.34
CA SER A 84 -4.09 7.35 1.44
C SER A 84 -3.40 6.10 1.97
N MET A 85 -2.16 6.22 2.45
CA MET A 85 -1.41 5.10 3.02
C MET A 85 -2.08 4.55 4.28
N SER A 86 -2.67 5.42 5.10
CA SER A 86 -3.38 5.02 6.33
C SER A 86 -4.54 4.06 6.02
N ILE A 87 -5.28 4.27 4.93
CA ILE A 87 -6.39 3.39 4.54
C ILE A 87 -5.90 1.96 4.30
N PHE A 88 -4.83 1.79 3.54
CA PHE A 88 -4.26 0.48 3.24
C PHE A 88 -3.62 -0.17 4.46
N LEU A 89 -2.96 0.61 5.29
CA LEU A 89 -2.30 0.13 6.49
C LEU A 89 -3.34 -0.34 7.53
N GLU A 90 -4.40 0.43 7.78
CA GLU A 90 -5.48 0.02 8.69
C GLU A 90 -6.22 -1.23 8.18
N ASP A 91 -6.45 -1.34 6.87
CA ASP A 91 -6.99 -2.54 6.25
C ASP A 91 -6.05 -3.74 6.42
N TYR A 92 -4.74 -3.56 6.22
CA TYR A 92 -3.73 -4.59 6.44
C TYR A 92 -3.72 -5.10 7.89
N ILE A 93 -3.67 -4.19 8.87
CA ILE A 93 -3.63 -4.58 10.30
C ILE A 93 -4.94 -5.27 10.69
N SER A 94 -6.08 -4.75 10.24
CA SER A 94 -7.38 -5.36 10.49
C SER A 94 -7.46 -6.78 9.92
N LYS A 95 -6.86 -7.04 8.75
CA LYS A 95 -6.78 -8.37 8.15
C LYS A 95 -5.82 -9.29 8.90
N ALA A 96 -4.62 -8.80 9.22
CA ALA A 96 -3.57 -9.54 9.89
C ALA A 96 -3.96 -9.94 11.33
N THR A 97 -4.78 -9.13 11.99
CA THR A 97 -5.26 -9.37 13.37
C THR A 97 -6.64 -10.02 13.44
N SER A 98 -7.25 -10.33 12.29
CA SER A 98 -8.55 -10.99 12.23
C SER A 98 -8.48 -12.41 12.81
N SER A 99 -9.56 -12.84 13.46
CA SER A 99 -9.72 -14.23 13.89
C SER A 99 -9.78 -15.24 12.72
N ASN A 100 -10.04 -14.75 11.51
CA ASN A 100 -10.04 -15.54 10.28
C ASN A 100 -9.33 -14.78 9.13
N PRO A 101 -7.98 -14.74 9.11
CA PRO A 101 -7.23 -14.00 8.12
C PRO A 101 -7.56 -14.40 6.66
N PRO A 102 -7.64 -15.69 6.27
CA PRO A 102 -7.96 -16.06 4.89
C PRO A 102 -9.23 -15.39 4.34
N GLN A 103 -10.29 -15.29 5.15
CA GLN A 103 -11.51 -14.60 4.75
C GLN A 103 -11.37 -13.07 4.80
N ALA A 104 -10.61 -12.55 5.77
CA ALA A 104 -10.35 -11.12 5.89
C ALA A 104 -9.66 -10.57 4.63
N TYR A 105 -8.69 -11.30 4.06
CA TYR A 105 -7.99 -10.90 2.84
C TYR A 105 -8.86 -10.92 1.57
N LEU A 106 -10.08 -11.49 1.61
CA LEU A 106 -11.08 -11.37 0.54
C LEU A 106 -11.86 -10.05 0.56
N CYS A 107 -11.68 -9.24 1.60
CA CYS A 107 -12.31 -7.92 1.69
C CYS A 107 -11.46 -6.88 0.97
N LEU A 108 -12.09 -6.01 0.19
CA LEU A 108 -11.39 -4.85 -0.38
C LEU A 108 -11.23 -3.76 0.70
N PRO A 109 -10.14 -2.98 0.66
CA PRO A 109 -10.03 -1.77 1.46
C PRO A 109 -11.25 -0.86 1.21
N GLN A 110 -11.89 -0.37 2.27
CA GLN A 110 -13.09 0.46 2.16
C GLN A 110 -12.69 1.92 1.95
N ILE A 111 -12.30 2.29 0.72
CA ILE A 111 -11.79 3.63 0.41
C ILE A 111 -12.82 4.74 0.69
N ASP A 112 -14.09 4.49 0.37
CA ASP A 112 -15.18 5.47 0.55
C ASP A 112 -15.62 5.61 2.03
N ASP A 113 -15.46 4.54 2.81
CA ASP A 113 -15.81 4.52 4.23
C ASP A 113 -14.82 3.63 5.01
N PRO A 114 -13.62 4.15 5.32
CA PRO A 114 -12.56 3.36 5.97
C PRO A 114 -13.01 2.79 7.33
N ASN A 115 -13.89 3.51 8.04
CA ASN A 115 -14.41 3.11 9.35
C ASN A 115 -15.40 1.94 9.28
N ARG A 116 -15.84 1.57 8.07
CA ARG A 116 -16.76 0.45 7.88
C ARG A 116 -16.11 -0.86 8.30
N GLY A 117 -14.78 -0.99 8.26
CA GLY A 117 -14.08 -2.23 8.58
C GLY A 117 -14.15 -3.27 7.46
N LEU A 118 -13.93 -4.55 7.78
CA LEU A 118 -13.77 -5.60 6.76
C LEU A 118 -15.12 -6.11 6.25
N TYR A 119 -15.46 -5.71 5.03
CA TYR A 119 -16.68 -6.11 4.34
C TYR A 119 -16.37 -6.79 3.01
N HIS A 120 -17.07 -7.90 2.76
CA HIS A 120 -17.16 -8.49 1.43
C HIS A 120 -18.63 -8.58 1.06
N LYS A 121 -19.04 -7.78 0.05
CA LYS A 121 -20.44 -7.50 -0.29
C LYS A 121 -21.21 -6.91 0.91
N GLU A 122 -22.29 -7.56 1.33
CA GLU A 122 -23.15 -7.14 2.46
C GLU A 122 -22.76 -7.82 3.79
N HIS A 123 -21.74 -8.68 3.80
CA HIS A 123 -21.33 -9.42 4.98
C HIS A 123 -20.11 -8.76 5.65
N SER A 124 -20.20 -8.54 6.95
CA SER A 124 -19.10 -8.07 7.79
C SER A 124 -18.27 -9.27 8.28
N PHE A 125 -16.96 -9.25 8.04
CA PHE A 125 -16.01 -10.28 8.45
C PHE A 125 -15.22 -9.89 9.70
N SER A 126 -15.10 -8.60 9.97
CA SER A 126 -14.60 -8.08 11.24
C SER A 126 -15.35 -6.79 11.59
N PRO A 127 -16.11 -6.75 12.69
CA PRO A 127 -16.71 -5.53 13.18
C PRO A 127 -15.70 -4.61 13.88
N ARG A 128 -14.49 -5.12 14.23
CA ARG A 128 -13.44 -4.32 14.86
C ARG A 128 -12.41 -3.92 13.80
N HIS A 129 -12.61 -2.73 13.24
CA HIS A 129 -11.62 -2.03 12.43
C HIS A 129 -10.48 -1.58 13.35
N VAL A 130 -9.26 -2.02 13.07
CA VAL A 130 -8.06 -1.59 13.79
C VAL A 130 -7.51 -0.35 13.09
N THR A 131 -7.38 0.72 13.85
CA THR A 131 -6.96 2.04 13.36
C THR A 131 -5.51 2.33 13.72
N LEU A 132 -4.94 3.38 13.13
CA LEU A 132 -3.61 3.85 13.53
C LEU A 132 -3.54 4.27 15.01
N ASP A 133 -4.66 4.71 15.59
CA ASP A 133 -4.74 5.12 17.00
C ASP A 133 -4.60 3.94 17.97
N ASP A 134 -4.80 2.70 17.50
CA ASP A 134 -4.60 1.48 18.30
C ASP A 134 -3.11 1.08 18.41
N LEU A 135 -2.22 1.74 17.68
CA LEU A 135 -0.79 1.42 17.62
C LEU A 135 0.05 2.32 18.53
N THR A 136 1.17 1.79 19.01
CA THR A 136 2.23 2.65 19.57
C THR A 136 2.83 3.53 18.48
N SER A 137 3.38 4.69 18.86
CA SER A 137 4.03 5.59 17.89
C SER A 137 5.17 4.91 17.12
N SER A 138 5.89 3.98 17.76
CA SER A 138 6.93 3.17 17.13
C SER A 138 6.39 2.19 16.08
N GLU A 139 5.28 1.50 16.37
CA GLU A 139 4.65 0.58 15.41
C GLU A 139 4.07 1.34 14.23
N CYS A 140 3.37 2.45 14.51
CA CYS A 140 2.83 3.33 13.48
C CYS A 140 3.93 3.85 12.55
N HIS A 141 5.03 4.38 13.11
CA HIS A 141 6.17 4.86 12.32
C HIS A 141 6.77 3.75 11.45
N TYR A 142 7.03 2.58 12.05
CA TYR A 142 7.63 1.45 11.35
C TYR A 142 6.76 0.95 10.19
N LEU A 143 5.45 0.80 10.41
CA LEU A 143 4.53 0.31 9.39
C LEU A 143 4.34 1.32 8.26
N ILE A 144 4.11 2.61 8.57
CA ILE A 144 3.98 3.64 7.53
C ILE A 144 5.25 3.72 6.69
N ARG A 145 6.43 3.72 7.32
CA ARG A 145 7.71 3.74 6.60
C ARG A 145 7.87 2.54 5.70
N THR A 146 7.48 1.34 6.16
CA THR A 146 7.51 0.12 5.35
C THR A 146 6.62 0.22 4.12
N PHE A 147 5.38 0.71 4.27
CA PHE A 147 4.44 0.89 3.16
C PHE A 147 4.95 1.90 2.13
N ILE A 148 5.46 3.04 2.59
CA ILE A 148 6.05 4.07 1.71
C ILE A 148 7.25 3.52 0.95
N ARG A 149 8.15 2.81 1.63
CA ARG A 149 9.32 2.17 1.00
C ARG A 149 8.90 1.14 -0.03
N TYR A 150 7.90 0.31 0.27
CA TYR A 150 7.36 -0.65 -0.68
C TYR A 150 6.86 0.05 -1.95
N ASP A 151 6.04 1.09 -1.83
CA ASP A 151 5.53 1.83 -2.99
C ASP A 151 6.67 2.51 -3.77
N MET A 152 7.64 3.06 -3.06
CA MET A 152 8.83 3.64 -3.66
C MET A 152 9.61 2.63 -4.49
N PHE A 153 9.84 1.43 -3.97
CA PHE A 153 10.46 0.36 -4.73
C PHE A 153 9.63 -0.04 -5.94
N CYS A 154 8.31 -0.12 -5.82
CA CYS A 154 7.41 -0.34 -6.94
C CYS A 154 7.60 0.73 -8.02
N LYS A 155 7.64 2.01 -7.66
CA LYS A 155 7.83 3.13 -8.60
C LYS A 155 9.21 3.15 -9.23
N ILE A 156 10.25 2.74 -8.52
CA ILE A 156 11.60 2.64 -9.09
C ILE A 156 11.74 1.41 -9.99
N GLN A 157 11.00 0.33 -9.70
CA GLN A 157 11.00 -0.91 -10.48
C GLN A 157 10.00 -0.91 -11.64
N ALA A 158 8.92 -0.12 -11.60
CA ALA A 158 7.92 -0.03 -12.66
C ALA A 158 8.51 0.34 -14.04
N PRO A 159 9.52 1.23 -14.15
CA PRO A 159 10.25 1.47 -15.40
C PRO A 159 11.00 0.24 -15.96
N LYS A 160 11.21 -0.83 -15.18
CA LYS A 160 11.84 -2.08 -15.67
C LYS A 160 10.93 -2.85 -16.66
N VAL A 161 9.63 -2.56 -16.71
CA VAL A 161 8.74 -3.08 -17.77
C VAL A 161 8.81 -2.22 -19.04
N ALA A 162 9.31 -0.98 -18.96
CA ALA A 162 9.43 -0.07 -20.10
C ALA A 162 10.77 -0.16 -20.86
N LEU A 163 11.81 -0.80 -20.30
CA LEU A 163 13.16 -0.81 -20.90
C LEU A 163 13.65 -2.24 -21.22
N LEU A 164 13.12 -2.76 -22.32
CA LEU A 164 13.81 -3.65 -23.27
C LEU A 164 15.06 -2.98 -23.93
N THR A 165 15.62 -1.92 -23.36
CA THR A 165 16.71 -1.12 -23.95
C THR A 165 17.62 -0.50 -22.88
N GLY A 166 18.68 -1.22 -22.47
CA GLY A 166 19.91 -0.61 -21.96
C GLY A 166 20.09 -0.55 -20.44
N ASN A 167 21.28 -0.95 -19.98
CA ASN A 167 21.80 -0.83 -18.61
C ASN A 167 21.45 0.52 -17.97
N ASN A 168 20.81 0.50 -16.81
CA ASN A 168 20.40 1.70 -16.08
C ASN A 168 21.09 1.75 -14.71
N GLU A 169 21.99 2.71 -14.50
CA GLU A 169 22.65 2.98 -13.22
C GLU A 169 21.67 3.14 -12.03
N ASN A 170 20.41 3.50 -12.30
CA ASN A 170 19.38 3.63 -11.28
C ASN A 170 18.95 2.27 -10.69
N SER A 171 19.08 1.17 -11.44
CA SER A 171 18.81 -0.17 -10.92
C SER A 171 19.84 -0.56 -9.87
N ALA A 172 21.11 -0.19 -10.07
CA ALA A 172 22.20 -0.47 -9.14
C ALA A 172 22.05 0.30 -7.82
N ILE A 173 21.57 1.54 -7.84
CA ILE A 173 21.29 2.32 -6.63
C ILE A 173 20.14 1.67 -5.83
N SER A 174 19.11 1.20 -6.53
CA SER A 174 17.96 0.55 -5.90
C SER A 174 18.29 -0.82 -5.36
N GLU A 175 19.05 -1.61 -6.13
CA GLU A 175 19.55 -2.93 -5.74
C GLU A 175 20.45 -2.80 -4.51
N LYS A 176 21.34 -1.80 -4.47
CA LYS A 176 22.14 -1.51 -3.28
C LYS A 176 21.29 -1.12 -2.07
N ALA A 177 20.27 -0.28 -2.25
CA ALA A 177 19.35 0.08 -1.18
C ALA A 177 18.57 -1.13 -0.64
N PHE A 178 18.23 -2.10 -1.51
CA PHE A 178 17.63 -3.38 -1.12
C PHE A 178 18.61 -4.31 -0.39
N GLU A 179 19.87 -4.35 -0.81
CA GLU A 179 20.93 -5.14 -0.17
C GLU A 179 21.26 -4.64 1.25
N GLU A 180 21.15 -3.33 1.48
CA GLU A 180 21.40 -2.70 2.78
C GLU A 180 20.26 -2.92 3.80
N LEU A 181 19.12 -3.48 3.37
CA LEU A 181 18.01 -3.78 4.27
C LEU A 181 18.36 -4.92 5.23
N THR A 182 17.98 -4.72 6.49
CA THR A 182 17.99 -5.80 7.49
C THR A 182 17.03 -6.92 7.10
N ASN A 183 17.23 -8.13 7.65
CA ASN A 183 16.30 -9.24 7.41
C ASN A 183 14.87 -8.90 7.85
N CYS A 184 14.71 -8.15 8.96
CA CYS A 184 13.40 -7.70 9.41
C CYS A 184 12.74 -6.72 8.43
N GLU A 185 13.49 -5.78 7.87
CA GLU A 185 12.96 -4.86 6.85
C GLU A 185 12.59 -5.60 5.56
N ARG A 186 13.38 -6.59 5.15
CA ARG A 186 13.04 -7.42 3.98
C ARG A 186 11.76 -8.21 4.20
N GLU A 187 11.61 -8.84 5.37
CA GLU A 187 10.39 -9.56 5.73
C GLU A 187 9.18 -8.63 5.74
N ALA A 188 9.30 -7.45 6.34
CA ALA A 188 8.23 -6.47 6.39
C ALA A 188 7.79 -6.03 4.99
N LEU A 189 8.74 -5.79 4.07
CA LEU A 189 8.42 -5.50 2.67
C LEU A 189 7.74 -6.68 1.96
N SER A 190 8.15 -7.91 2.23
CA SER A 190 7.47 -9.12 1.72
C SER A 190 6.02 -9.20 2.22
N CYS A 191 5.76 -8.89 3.50
CA CYS A 191 4.38 -8.85 4.02
C CYS A 191 3.52 -7.81 3.30
N VAL A 192 4.10 -6.63 2.98
CA VAL A 192 3.37 -5.61 2.20
C VAL A 192 3.14 -6.07 0.76
N PHE A 193 4.13 -6.73 0.13
CA PHE A 193 3.98 -7.33 -1.19
C PHE A 193 2.82 -8.33 -1.23
N ASP A 194 2.77 -9.23 -0.26
CA ASP A 194 1.73 -10.24 -0.11
C ASP A 194 0.36 -9.59 0.05
N TYR A 195 0.27 -8.58 0.91
CA TYR A 195 -0.94 -7.79 1.11
C TYR A 195 -1.43 -7.12 -0.18
N VAL A 196 -0.55 -6.41 -0.89
CA VAL A 196 -0.92 -5.70 -2.13
C VAL A 196 -1.35 -6.71 -3.20
N THR A 197 -0.64 -7.82 -3.34
CA THR A 197 -1.00 -8.91 -4.26
C THR A 197 -2.38 -9.48 -3.92
N ALA A 198 -2.68 -9.66 -2.62
CA ALA A 198 -4.00 -10.09 -2.16
C ALA A 198 -5.11 -9.08 -2.49
N VAL A 199 -4.86 -7.78 -2.34
CA VAL A 199 -5.81 -6.72 -2.71
C VAL A 199 -6.10 -6.73 -4.20
N TYR A 200 -5.07 -6.78 -5.05
CA TYR A 200 -5.24 -6.87 -6.51
C TYR A 200 -6.00 -8.16 -6.90
N GLY A 201 -5.64 -9.31 -6.34
CA GLY A 201 -6.37 -10.56 -6.58
C GLY A 201 -7.85 -10.47 -6.17
N THR A 202 -8.14 -9.84 -5.04
CA THR A 202 -9.49 -9.60 -4.57
C THR A 202 -10.25 -8.66 -5.52
N LEU A 203 -9.62 -7.62 -6.05
CA LEU A 203 -10.24 -6.72 -7.03
C LEU A 203 -10.66 -7.49 -8.30
N PHE A 204 -9.86 -8.44 -8.77
CA PHE A 204 -10.24 -9.32 -9.88
C PHE A 204 -11.42 -10.23 -9.53
N THR A 205 -11.42 -10.85 -8.34
CA THR A 205 -12.54 -11.72 -7.94
C THR A 205 -13.85 -10.96 -7.81
N ALA A 206 -13.80 -9.69 -7.37
CA ALA A 206 -14.96 -8.83 -7.23
C ALA A 206 -15.49 -8.31 -8.58
N SER A 207 -14.58 -7.97 -9.51
CA SER A 207 -14.94 -7.41 -10.83
C SER A 207 -15.41 -8.46 -11.84
N THR A 208 -14.90 -9.69 -11.75
CA THR A 208 -15.39 -10.80 -12.56
C THR A 208 -16.67 -11.34 -11.92
N ARG A 209 -17.75 -11.46 -12.69
CA ARG A 209 -19.08 -11.93 -12.23
C ARG A 209 -19.11 -13.39 -11.71
N CYS A 210 -17.98 -13.98 -11.32
CA CYS A 210 -17.88 -15.32 -10.73
C CYS A 210 -18.60 -15.44 -9.37
N SER A 211 -18.99 -14.32 -8.78
CA SER A 211 -19.65 -14.28 -7.47
C SER A 211 -21.15 -14.57 -7.46
N ALA A 212 -21.78 -14.94 -8.59
CA ALA A 212 -23.21 -15.31 -8.62
C ALA A 212 -23.48 -16.80 -8.30
N ARG A 213 -22.48 -17.68 -8.31
CA ARG A 213 -22.69 -19.13 -8.08
C ARG A 213 -22.31 -19.65 -6.69
N HIS A 214 -21.78 -18.80 -5.81
CA HIS A 214 -21.48 -19.18 -4.42
C HIS A 214 -22.44 -18.53 -3.39
N VAL A 215 -23.50 -17.86 -3.84
CA VAL A 215 -24.49 -17.11 -3.01
C VAL A 215 -25.53 -18.03 -2.35
N SER A 216 -25.21 -19.28 -2.06
CA SER A 216 -26.14 -20.14 -1.32
C SER A 216 -25.41 -21.07 -0.38
N SER A 217 -24.91 -20.46 0.68
CA SER A 217 -25.12 -20.96 2.03
C SER A 217 -24.85 -19.80 2.96
N THR A 218 -25.89 -19.37 3.68
CA THR A 218 -25.76 -18.80 5.01
C THR A 218 -24.47 -19.27 5.67
N LEU A 219 -23.46 -18.40 5.70
CA LEU A 219 -22.23 -18.60 6.46
C LEU A 219 -22.62 -18.44 7.93
N GLN A 220 -23.18 -19.51 8.49
CA GLN A 220 -23.16 -19.71 9.94
C GLN A 220 -21.70 -19.84 10.36
N ASP A 221 -21.37 -19.39 11.58
CA ASP A 221 -20.08 -19.52 12.28
C ASP A 221 -19.63 -20.98 12.53
N THR A 222 -20.15 -21.94 11.77
CA THR A 222 -19.67 -23.31 11.73
C THR A 222 -18.60 -23.40 10.64
N PRO A 223 -17.42 -24.00 10.89
CA PRO A 223 -16.34 -24.05 9.91
C PRO A 223 -16.85 -24.70 8.63
N ALA A 224 -17.16 -23.86 7.65
CA ALA A 224 -17.76 -24.28 6.40
C ALA A 224 -16.77 -25.20 5.69
N ASN A 225 -17.27 -26.39 5.37
CA ASN A 225 -16.64 -27.46 4.59
C ASN A 225 -15.35 -27.02 3.84
N PRO A 226 -14.16 -27.51 4.25
CA PRO A 226 -12.85 -27.01 3.80
C PRO A 226 -12.58 -27.16 2.30
N ALA A 227 -13.42 -27.88 1.56
CA ALA A 227 -13.31 -28.05 0.10
C ALA A 227 -13.78 -26.83 -0.74
N ARG A 228 -14.30 -25.76 -0.12
CA ARG A 228 -14.86 -24.59 -0.84
C ARG A 228 -14.05 -23.29 -0.73
N LEU A 229 -12.95 -23.31 0.01
CA LEU A 229 -11.96 -22.24 0.03
C LEU A 229 -10.73 -22.81 -0.67
N LEU A 230 -10.41 -22.32 -1.86
CA LEU A 230 -9.27 -22.78 -2.66
C LEU A 230 -7.97 -22.46 -1.91
N TYR A 231 -7.57 -23.33 -1.00
CA TYR A 231 -6.33 -23.26 -0.25
C TYR A 231 -5.72 -24.65 -0.09
N PRO A 232 -4.44 -24.84 -0.44
CA PRO A 232 -3.59 -25.72 0.34
C PRO A 232 -3.21 -24.95 1.62
N ASP A 233 -3.73 -25.42 2.76
CA ASP A 233 -3.20 -25.15 4.09
C ASP A 233 -3.41 -23.73 4.69
N ASN A 234 -4.63 -23.50 5.18
CA ASN A 234 -5.03 -22.77 6.40
C ASN A 234 -4.49 -21.38 6.81
N LEU A 235 -3.62 -20.69 6.06
CA LEU A 235 -3.07 -19.42 6.56
C LEU A 235 -2.96 -18.25 5.55
N TYR A 236 -3.11 -18.46 4.25
CA TYR A 236 -2.75 -17.42 3.28
C TYR A 236 -3.71 -17.33 2.09
N PHE A 237 -4.22 -16.12 1.78
CA PHE A 237 -4.97 -15.86 0.54
C PHE A 237 -4.02 -15.93 -0.67
N ASP A 238 -4.14 -16.96 -1.52
CA ASP A 238 -3.38 -17.05 -2.77
C ASP A 238 -4.17 -16.41 -3.93
N PRO A 239 -3.81 -15.17 -4.33
CA PRO A 239 -4.48 -14.47 -5.42
C PRO A 239 -4.31 -15.18 -6.77
N THR A 240 -3.24 -15.95 -6.92
CA THR A 240 -2.90 -16.72 -8.12
C THR A 240 -3.86 -17.90 -8.30
N LEU A 241 -4.12 -18.64 -7.23
CA LEU A 241 -5.12 -19.71 -7.23
C LEU A 241 -6.54 -19.17 -7.40
N ALA A 242 -6.85 -18.03 -6.78
CA ALA A 242 -8.11 -17.35 -6.99
C ALA A 242 -8.30 -16.97 -8.47
N PHE A 243 -7.25 -16.48 -9.13
CA PHE A 243 -7.25 -16.15 -10.56
C PHE A 243 -7.49 -17.36 -11.47
N ASP A 244 -6.81 -18.47 -11.22
CA ASP A 244 -7.02 -19.70 -12.01
C ASP A 244 -8.47 -20.19 -11.94
N ALA A 245 -9.11 -20.03 -10.78
CA ALA A 245 -10.50 -20.43 -10.59
C ALA A 245 -11.51 -19.55 -11.35
N MET A 246 -11.13 -18.33 -11.76
CA MET A 246 -12.01 -17.41 -12.49
C MET A 246 -12.28 -17.83 -13.94
N LYS A 247 -11.59 -18.87 -14.47
CA LYS A 247 -11.73 -19.36 -15.86
C LYS A 247 -11.68 -18.23 -16.90
N LEU A 248 -10.75 -17.29 -16.69
CA LEU A 248 -10.55 -16.13 -17.56
C LEU A 248 -10.04 -16.57 -18.95
N PRO A 249 -10.21 -15.72 -19.99
CA PRO A 249 -9.66 -15.99 -21.32
C PRO A 249 -8.18 -16.34 -21.24
N SER A 250 -7.73 -17.32 -22.03
CA SER A 250 -6.35 -17.84 -22.04
C SER A 250 -5.25 -16.80 -22.38
N GLN A 251 -5.66 -15.59 -22.75
CA GLN A 251 -4.78 -14.44 -23.01
C GLN A 251 -4.32 -13.74 -21.73
N LEU A 252 -5.06 -13.92 -20.61
CA LEU A 252 -4.72 -13.40 -19.30
C LEU A 252 -3.92 -14.47 -18.55
N SER A 253 -2.61 -14.27 -18.43
CA SER A 253 -1.72 -15.23 -17.77
C SER A 253 -1.77 -15.11 -16.24
N ARG A 254 -1.44 -16.22 -15.59
CA ARG A 254 -1.33 -16.33 -14.13
C ARG A 254 -0.35 -15.31 -13.52
N GLU A 255 0.63 -14.88 -14.30
CA GLU A 255 1.70 -13.98 -13.88
C GLU A 255 1.22 -12.52 -13.73
N TYR A 256 0.07 -12.15 -14.32
CA TYR A 256 -0.43 -10.77 -14.29
C TYR A 256 -0.72 -10.26 -12.88
N VAL A 257 -1.12 -11.12 -11.92
CA VAL A 257 -1.50 -10.66 -10.58
C VAL A 257 -0.27 -10.21 -9.77
N PRO A 258 0.82 -10.98 -9.68
CA PRO A 258 2.09 -10.47 -9.15
C PRO A 258 2.68 -9.31 -9.95
N TYR A 259 2.46 -9.22 -11.27
CA TYR A 259 2.93 -8.04 -12.03
C TYR A 259 2.18 -6.76 -11.65
N LEU A 260 0.91 -6.85 -11.24
CA LEU A 260 0.14 -5.69 -10.82
C LEU A 260 0.53 -5.19 -9.44
N SER A 261 1.06 -6.04 -8.56
CA SER A 261 1.59 -5.56 -7.28
C SER A 261 2.83 -4.67 -7.45
N VAL A 262 3.52 -4.73 -8.59
CA VAL A 262 4.58 -3.78 -8.98
C VAL A 262 4.05 -2.37 -9.28
N LEU A 263 2.72 -2.20 -9.43
CA LEU A 263 2.10 -0.87 -9.47
C LEU A 263 1.98 -0.24 -8.07
N GLY A 264 2.29 -0.98 -7.01
CA GLY A 264 2.24 -0.50 -5.64
C GLY A 264 0.82 -0.13 -5.21
N PHE A 265 0.64 1.08 -4.68
CA PHE A 265 -0.66 1.57 -4.20
C PHE A 265 -1.40 2.46 -5.22
N ASP A 266 -1.09 2.34 -6.53
CA ASP A 266 -1.78 3.06 -7.61
C ASP A 266 -3.24 2.60 -7.85
N LEU A 267 -3.81 1.83 -6.91
CA LEU A 267 -5.22 1.44 -6.87
C LEU A 267 -6.18 2.62 -6.61
N LEU A 268 -5.66 3.84 -6.42
CA LEU A 268 -6.40 5.08 -6.11
C LEU A 268 -6.43 6.09 -7.26
#